data_AF-A0AAW1XMU8-F1
#
_entry.id   AF-A0AAW1XMU8-F1
#
_cell.length_a   1.000
_cell.length_b   1.000
_cell.length_c   1.000
_cell.angle_alpha   90.00
_cell.angle_beta   90.00
_cell.angle_gamma   90.00
#
_symmetry.space_group_name_H-M   'P 1'
#
loop_
_entity.id
_entity.type
_entity.pdbx_description
1 polymer ?
#
loop_
_entity_poly.entity_id
_entity_poly.type
_entity_poly.pdbx_seq_one_letter_code
_entity_poly.pdbx_strand_id
1 'polypeptide(L)'
;MKKLAATLRSNKLMDLSIAPKPLPHSLLKPLKPQPETEIAYPKLIITGPSKLSGHVPISGSKNSALPILAATLCCSGTSILHNVPNLFDTRTMASVLASLGAKVEVFDNEIMVNTDGVQSVEPNADEIRKIRGGFFVLGPLIGRFGEAVVALPGGCDIGARPVDLYVRGLQALGAVVELRDGKVQAYALNGRGLVGGSFQLDYPSVGATETLMMAACMADGTTVLSNVAREPEVVDLARFLMKSGASVEGAGSNKLVIKGKSQLHGSKCTIAPDRIEAGTFMLAAAITRSCILISPVIPSQVSCLMQKLLAAGCKIRQWSHDTLEVSAVSGSGGENLRGFEVKTGPFPGFPTDLQPQIMALLTTCNGLSPVEESVFEKRMGHVNELRKLGAKIQVCASSALVFGKDNGSVLSGSCLSATDLRGGMSLVLAALASKGTTEINGVSHIDRGYENVDTKLHLLGADVKRLTALPSSELNSLIVDDSKKVRLKAKKTVWFHWKAERGNQTSLGSTKPESSRQVGSPIKITAASDHELNQLQQKLCAFPHLKFHCLIPPPILEAATCSSPGSFSSCLTLAAASFLPPGSLSKALYTIVSWTVGNGI
;
A
#
# COMPACT_ATOMS: atom_id res chain seq x y z
N MET A 1 22.28 6.18 58.63
CA MET A 1 21.66 7.52 58.66
C MET A 1 22.20 8.43 59.77
N LYS A 2 22.22 8.05 61.06
CA LYS A 2 22.79 8.90 62.14
C LYS A 2 24.34 8.90 62.30
N LYS A 3 25.07 8.11 61.49
CA LYS A 3 26.56 8.12 61.44
C LYS A 3 27.16 8.86 60.24
N LEU A 4 26.34 9.38 59.32
CA LEU A 4 26.81 10.18 58.16
C LEU A 4 26.76 11.70 58.43
N ALA A 5 26.10 12.12 59.51
CA ALA A 5 25.94 13.52 59.89
C ALA A 5 27.09 14.08 60.77
N ALA A 6 28.03 13.23 61.20
CA ALA A 6 29.12 13.62 62.09
C ALA A 6 30.41 14.05 61.35
N THR A 7 30.55 13.70 60.07
CA THR A 7 31.79 13.96 59.30
C THR A 7 31.77 15.31 58.56
N LEU A 8 30.65 16.04 58.58
CA LEU A 8 30.49 17.30 57.84
C LEU A 8 30.54 18.57 58.71
N ARG A 9 30.97 18.47 59.98
CA ARG A 9 30.96 19.61 60.93
C ARG A 9 32.31 20.09 61.46
N SER A 10 33.41 19.70 60.83
CA SER A 10 34.72 20.28 61.17
C SER A 10 35.61 20.39 59.94
N ASN A 11 35.58 21.55 59.29
CA ASN A 11 36.78 22.28 58.90
C ASN A 11 36.39 23.64 58.33
N LYS A 12 36.70 24.68 59.11
CA LYS A 12 36.73 26.09 58.71
C LYS A 12 38.14 26.43 58.19
N LEU A 13 38.21 27.50 57.38
CA LEU A 13 39.37 28.26 56.88
C LEU A 13 39.81 27.82 55.46
N MET A 14 39.97 28.67 54.44
CA MET A 14 40.08 30.13 54.37
C MET A 14 39.41 30.70 53.10
N ASP A 15 39.05 31.98 53.23
CA ASP A 15 38.58 32.94 52.26
C ASP A 15 39.69 33.33 51.27
N LEU A 16 39.46 33.20 49.95
CA LEU A 16 40.26 33.83 48.89
C LEU A 16 39.36 34.05 47.67
N SER A 17 38.78 35.25 47.60
CA SER A 17 38.08 35.81 46.45
C SER A 17 39.03 36.12 45.30
N ILE A 18 38.96 35.37 44.19
CA ILE A 18 39.48 35.79 42.88
C ILE A 18 38.48 35.38 41.80
N ALA A 19 37.72 36.35 41.28
CA ALA A 19 36.83 36.15 40.15
C ALA A 19 37.62 36.07 38.82
N PRO A 20 37.37 35.09 37.94
CA PRO A 20 38.00 35.06 36.62
C PRO A 20 37.35 36.12 35.69
N LYS A 21 38.19 36.93 35.03
CA LYS A 21 37.76 37.91 34.02
C LYS A 21 37.06 37.21 32.84
N PRO A 22 35.96 37.76 32.29
CA PRO A 22 35.33 37.21 31.10
C PRO A 22 36.21 37.45 29.86
N LEU A 23 36.31 36.42 29.01
CA LEU A 23 37.00 36.47 27.73
C LEU A 23 36.29 37.47 26.77
N PRO A 24 37.03 38.19 25.92
CA PRO A 24 36.44 39.16 25.00
C PRO A 24 35.57 38.49 23.92
N HIS A 25 34.39 39.07 23.70
CA HIS A 25 33.30 38.61 22.81
C HIS A 25 33.62 38.57 21.29
N SER A 26 34.89 38.59 20.87
CA SER A 26 35.26 38.80 19.46
C SER A 26 35.76 37.55 18.71
N LEU A 27 35.52 36.33 19.18
CA LEU A 27 35.94 35.09 18.50
C LEU A 27 34.82 34.10 18.15
N LEU A 28 33.55 34.46 18.35
CA LEU A 28 32.42 33.66 17.88
C LEU A 28 31.73 34.39 16.72
N LYS A 29 32.23 34.18 15.50
CA LYS A 29 31.39 34.42 14.32
C LYS A 29 30.24 33.40 14.39
N PRO A 30 28.96 33.83 14.33
CA PRO A 30 27.87 32.88 14.23
C PRO A 30 28.07 32.08 12.94
N LEU A 31 28.20 30.76 13.07
CA LEU A 31 28.09 29.84 11.94
C LEU A 31 26.74 30.16 11.28
N LYS A 32 26.78 30.61 10.03
CA LYS A 32 25.56 30.67 9.22
C LYS A 32 24.92 29.28 9.29
N PRO A 33 23.61 29.16 9.57
CA PRO A 33 22.96 27.87 9.49
C PRO A 33 23.20 27.35 8.07
N GLN A 34 23.86 26.20 7.97
CA GLN A 34 23.90 25.49 6.70
C GLN A 34 22.44 25.18 6.34
N PRO A 35 22.03 25.32 5.07
CA PRO A 35 20.71 24.89 4.68
C PRO A 35 20.60 23.41 5.06
N GLU A 36 19.70 23.09 5.99
CA GLU A 36 19.34 21.72 6.26
C GLU A 36 18.95 21.12 4.92
N THR A 37 19.74 20.17 4.43
CA THR A 37 19.40 19.37 3.26
C THR A 37 18.13 18.62 3.62
N GLU A 38 17.00 19.23 3.25
CA GLU A 38 15.65 18.70 3.39
C GLU A 38 15.66 17.33 2.71
N ILE A 39 15.63 16.26 3.52
CA ILE A 39 15.48 14.90 3.00
C ILE A 39 14.12 14.90 2.32
N ALA A 40 14.11 14.96 0.98
CA ALA A 40 12.92 15.23 0.20
C ALA A 40 11.97 14.03 0.24
N TYR A 41 11.17 13.87 1.29
CA TYR A 41 10.18 12.81 1.41
C TYR A 41 9.31 12.69 0.14
N PRO A 42 8.87 11.47 -0.23
CA PRO A 42 8.11 11.28 -1.45
C PRO A 42 6.85 12.16 -1.45
N LYS A 43 6.65 12.90 -2.55
CA LYS A 43 5.52 13.81 -2.75
C LYS A 43 4.85 13.58 -4.09
N LEU A 44 3.54 13.86 -4.15
CA LEU A 44 2.79 13.90 -5.40
C LEU A 44 2.59 15.36 -5.81
N ILE A 45 2.87 15.66 -7.08
CA ILE A 45 2.55 16.94 -7.71
C ILE A 45 1.43 16.68 -8.69
N ILE A 46 0.30 17.36 -8.53
CA ILE A 46 -0.90 17.19 -9.36
C ILE A 46 -1.30 18.55 -9.93
N THR A 47 -1.45 18.65 -11.25
CA THR A 47 -1.97 19.86 -11.91
C THR A 47 -3.41 19.62 -12.35
N GLY A 48 -4.33 20.40 -11.79
CA GLY A 48 -5.76 20.37 -12.16
C GLY A 48 -6.24 21.66 -12.84
N PRO A 49 -7.50 21.69 -13.32
CA PRO A 49 -8.45 20.59 -13.28
C PRO A 49 -8.14 19.51 -14.34
N SER A 50 -8.22 18.24 -13.96
CA SER A 50 -7.95 17.11 -14.84
C SER A 50 -9.20 16.67 -15.61
N LYS A 51 -8.99 16.05 -16.78
CA LYS A 51 -10.01 15.31 -17.51
C LYS A 51 -9.57 13.86 -17.64
N LEU A 52 -10.22 13.00 -16.87
CA LEU A 52 -9.98 11.57 -16.89
C LEU A 52 -10.76 10.89 -18.01
N SER A 53 -10.14 9.90 -18.65
CA SER A 53 -10.77 9.04 -19.66
C SER A 53 -10.03 7.70 -19.75
N GLY A 54 -10.73 6.65 -20.18
CA GLY A 54 -10.13 5.33 -20.38
C GLY A 54 -10.53 4.31 -19.31
N HIS A 55 -9.69 3.31 -19.12
CA HIS A 55 -9.92 2.19 -18.23
C HIS A 55 -8.91 2.20 -17.07
N VAL A 56 -9.38 1.92 -15.87
CA VAL A 56 -8.53 1.75 -14.69
C VAL A 56 -8.63 0.32 -14.14
N PRO A 57 -7.49 -0.39 -14.01
CA PRO A 57 -7.44 -1.69 -13.36
C PRO A 57 -7.49 -1.55 -11.83
N ILE A 58 -8.36 -2.32 -11.20
CA ILE A 58 -8.50 -2.39 -9.73
C ILE A 58 -7.69 -3.57 -9.18
N SER A 59 -6.89 -3.28 -8.15
CA SER A 59 -6.05 -4.26 -7.45
C SER A 59 -6.89 -5.12 -6.50
N GLY A 60 -6.30 -6.19 -5.96
CA GLY A 60 -6.93 -6.96 -4.90
C GLY A 60 -7.15 -6.16 -3.60
N SER A 61 -8.18 -6.51 -2.86
CA SER A 61 -8.55 -5.90 -1.58
C SER A 61 -7.46 -6.10 -0.54
N LYS A 62 -6.86 -4.99 -0.08
CA LYS A 62 -5.94 -5.03 1.07
C LYS A 62 -6.65 -5.58 2.31
N ASN A 63 -7.89 -5.16 2.51
CA ASN A 63 -8.66 -5.53 3.69
C ASN A 63 -9.12 -7.01 3.66
N SER A 64 -9.23 -7.64 2.48
CA SER A 64 -9.37 -9.12 2.38
C SER A 64 -8.01 -9.82 2.51
N ALA A 65 -6.94 -9.27 1.91
CA ALA A 65 -5.62 -9.89 1.88
C ALA A 65 -5.00 -10.06 3.28
N LEU A 66 -5.07 -9.05 4.14
CA LEU A 66 -4.47 -9.08 5.48
C LEU A 66 -5.02 -10.21 6.37
N PRO A 67 -6.34 -10.35 6.58
CA PRO A 67 -6.88 -11.43 7.38
C PRO A 67 -6.71 -12.80 6.71
N ILE A 68 -6.77 -12.90 5.38
CA ILE A 68 -6.52 -14.17 4.66
C ILE A 68 -5.05 -14.62 4.81
N LEU A 69 -4.10 -13.68 4.74
CA LEU A 69 -2.69 -13.96 5.04
C LEU A 69 -2.54 -14.48 6.48
N ALA A 70 -3.16 -13.84 7.47
CA ALA A 70 -3.16 -14.33 8.84
C ALA A 70 -3.80 -15.73 8.96
N ALA A 71 -4.92 -15.97 8.26
CA ALA A 71 -5.64 -17.24 8.27
C ALA A 71 -4.84 -18.42 7.71
N THR A 72 -3.78 -18.18 6.93
CA THR A 72 -2.86 -19.26 6.52
C THR A 72 -2.21 -19.96 7.72
N LEU A 73 -2.11 -19.29 8.88
CA LEU A 73 -1.66 -19.89 10.14
C LEU A 73 -2.63 -20.95 10.67
N CYS A 74 -3.92 -20.93 10.32
CA CYS A 74 -4.84 -22.03 10.68
C CYS A 74 -4.54 -23.32 9.91
N CYS A 75 -3.88 -23.22 8.75
CA CYS A 75 -3.73 -24.31 7.79
C CYS A 75 -2.40 -25.05 7.97
N SER A 76 -2.38 -26.35 7.73
CA SER A 76 -1.15 -27.11 7.47
C SER A 76 -0.79 -27.08 5.99
N GLY A 77 0.49 -27.18 5.65
CA GLY A 77 0.98 -27.12 4.27
C GLY A 77 1.05 -25.70 3.70
N THR A 78 1.03 -25.63 2.37
CA THR A 78 1.23 -24.38 1.61
C THR A 78 -0.10 -23.79 1.13
N SER A 79 -0.36 -22.53 1.48
CA SER A 79 -1.40 -21.70 0.87
C SER A 79 -0.81 -20.83 -0.24
N ILE A 80 -1.56 -20.64 -1.32
CA ILE A 80 -1.13 -19.79 -2.46
C ILE A 80 -2.19 -18.72 -2.65
N LEU A 81 -1.80 -17.46 -2.50
CA LEU A 81 -2.69 -16.30 -2.59
C LEU A 81 -2.35 -15.50 -3.84
N HIS A 82 -3.26 -15.45 -4.80
CA HIS A 82 -3.15 -14.65 -6.02
C HIS A 82 -3.83 -13.30 -5.85
N ASN A 83 -3.43 -12.32 -6.68
CA ASN A 83 -3.97 -10.96 -6.67
C ASN A 83 -3.79 -10.24 -5.32
N VAL A 84 -2.73 -10.54 -4.58
CA VAL A 84 -2.39 -9.81 -3.36
C VAL A 84 -1.84 -8.44 -3.77
N PRO A 85 -2.43 -7.32 -3.33
CA PRO A 85 -1.95 -6.00 -3.71
C PRO A 85 -0.56 -5.74 -3.14
N ASN A 86 0.30 -5.11 -3.94
CA ASN A 86 1.69 -4.89 -3.57
C ASN A 86 1.87 -3.65 -2.69
N LEU A 87 1.53 -3.78 -1.41
CA LEU A 87 1.43 -2.67 -0.46
C LEU A 87 2.39 -2.87 0.72
N PHE A 88 2.72 -1.77 1.40
CA PHE A 88 3.49 -1.84 2.65
C PHE A 88 2.81 -2.76 3.68
N ASP A 89 1.48 -2.68 3.82
CA ASP A 89 0.74 -3.47 4.79
C ASP A 89 0.81 -4.99 4.49
N THR A 90 0.68 -5.41 3.23
CA THR A 90 0.73 -6.84 2.85
C THR A 90 2.13 -7.43 2.98
N ARG A 91 3.17 -6.66 2.63
CA ARG A 91 4.58 -7.03 2.86
C ARG A 91 4.92 -7.14 4.35
N THR A 92 4.37 -6.24 5.17
CA THR A 92 4.55 -6.29 6.62
C THR A 92 3.89 -7.52 7.21
N MET A 93 2.66 -7.86 6.78
CA MET A 93 2.00 -9.10 7.20
C MET A 93 2.81 -10.35 6.79
N ALA A 94 3.38 -10.38 5.57
CA ALA A 94 4.30 -11.44 5.17
C ALA A 94 5.52 -11.56 6.10
N SER A 95 6.06 -10.43 6.57
CA SER A 95 7.17 -10.37 7.53
C SER A 95 6.75 -10.86 8.92
N VAL A 96 5.53 -10.52 9.37
CA VAL A 96 4.94 -11.06 10.61
C VAL A 96 4.86 -12.58 10.56
N LEU A 97 4.33 -13.15 9.46
CA LEU A 97 4.24 -14.59 9.27
C LEU A 97 5.62 -15.26 9.27
N ALA A 98 6.58 -14.68 8.55
CA ALA A 98 7.96 -15.18 8.51
C ALA A 98 8.61 -15.18 9.91
N SER A 99 8.33 -14.17 10.75
CA SER A 99 8.86 -14.09 12.11
C SER A 99 8.38 -15.21 13.04
N LEU A 100 7.26 -15.86 12.70
CA LEU A 100 6.72 -17.02 13.43
C LEU A 100 7.36 -18.35 12.98
N GLY A 101 8.19 -18.34 11.93
CA GLY A 101 8.79 -19.52 11.32
C GLY A 101 8.09 -20.00 10.04
N ALA A 102 7.06 -19.30 9.56
CA ALA A 102 6.45 -19.64 8.28
C ALA A 102 7.42 -19.35 7.12
N LYS A 103 7.44 -20.23 6.12
CA LYS A 103 8.17 -19.97 4.87
C LYS A 103 7.28 -19.15 3.94
N VAL A 104 7.66 -17.91 3.68
CA VAL A 104 6.90 -16.98 2.84
C VAL A 104 7.70 -16.65 1.58
N GLU A 105 7.09 -16.88 0.41
CA GLU A 105 7.66 -16.51 -0.89
C GLU A 105 6.72 -15.50 -1.57
N VAL A 106 7.27 -14.39 -2.06
CA VAL A 106 6.51 -13.29 -2.67
C VAL A 106 6.94 -13.14 -4.13
N PHE A 107 5.97 -13.21 -5.04
CA PHE A 107 6.15 -13.11 -6.48
C PHE A 107 5.15 -12.08 -7.04
N ASP A 108 5.56 -10.82 -7.16
CA ASP A 108 4.71 -9.70 -7.58
C ASP A 108 3.38 -9.64 -6.79
N ASN A 109 2.27 -10.07 -7.41
CA ASN A 109 0.92 -10.10 -6.85
C ASN A 109 0.51 -11.49 -6.32
N GLU A 110 1.47 -12.38 -6.11
CA GLU A 110 1.27 -13.71 -5.53
C GLU A 110 2.11 -13.87 -4.26
N ILE A 111 1.50 -14.45 -3.22
CA ILE A 111 2.21 -14.82 -1.98
C ILE A 111 1.93 -16.29 -1.68
N MET A 112 3.00 -17.07 -1.52
CA MET A 112 2.96 -18.44 -1.05
C MET A 112 3.38 -18.49 0.42
N VAL A 113 2.58 -19.15 1.26
CA VAL A 113 2.85 -19.29 2.69
C VAL A 113 2.78 -20.76 3.08
N ASN A 114 3.90 -21.34 3.49
CA ASN A 114 3.94 -22.65 4.15
C ASN A 114 4.14 -22.44 5.66
N THR A 115 3.27 -23.04 6.47
CA THR A 115 3.25 -22.84 7.92
C THR A 115 3.63 -24.10 8.71
N ASP A 116 4.16 -25.14 8.05
CA ASP A 116 4.59 -26.37 8.72
C ASP A 116 5.82 -26.14 9.61
N GLY A 117 6.62 -25.12 9.30
CA GLY A 117 7.79 -24.70 10.07
C GLY A 117 7.52 -23.68 11.17
N VAL A 118 6.25 -23.35 11.46
CA VAL A 118 5.91 -22.39 12.54
C VAL A 118 6.26 -23.00 13.90
N GLN A 119 7.10 -22.30 14.66
CA GLN A 119 7.65 -22.76 15.95
C GLN A 119 7.46 -21.75 17.08
N SER A 120 6.95 -20.54 16.78
CA SER A 120 6.69 -19.49 17.76
C SER A 120 5.20 -19.15 17.82
N VAL A 121 4.74 -18.77 19.01
CA VAL A 121 3.42 -18.17 19.26
C VAL A 121 3.51 -16.66 19.53
N GLU A 122 4.71 -16.10 19.44
CA GLU A 122 5.01 -14.68 19.59
C GLU A 122 5.63 -14.13 18.30
N PRO A 123 4.87 -13.37 17.48
CA PRO A 123 5.42 -12.70 16.31
C PRO A 123 6.32 -11.53 16.71
N ASN A 124 7.20 -11.09 15.80
CA ASN A 124 8.04 -9.93 16.02
C ASN A 124 7.19 -8.68 16.35
N ALA A 125 7.39 -8.13 17.55
CA ALA A 125 6.58 -7.05 18.07
C ALA A 125 6.71 -5.74 17.26
N ASP A 126 7.86 -5.49 16.62
CA ASP A 126 8.06 -4.29 15.80
C ASP A 126 7.30 -4.38 14.49
N GLU A 127 7.24 -5.57 13.87
CA GLU A 127 6.40 -5.80 12.69
C GLU A 127 4.91 -5.66 13.01
N ILE A 128 4.44 -6.19 14.14
CA ILE A 128 3.06 -6.03 14.60
C ILE A 128 2.70 -4.55 14.81
N ARG A 129 3.61 -3.75 15.38
CA ARG A 129 3.34 -2.33 15.64
C ARG A 129 3.27 -1.47 14.38
N LYS A 130 3.90 -1.87 13.26
CA LYS A 130 3.84 -1.15 11.98
C LYS A 130 2.44 -1.13 11.37
N ILE A 131 1.67 -2.21 11.57
CA ILE A 131 0.32 -2.32 11.01
C ILE A 131 -0.68 -2.84 12.03
N ARG A 132 -1.79 -2.12 12.16
CA ARG A 132 -2.88 -2.59 13.03
C ARG A 132 -3.44 -3.96 12.60
N GLY A 133 -3.42 -4.25 11.30
CA GLY A 133 -3.81 -5.56 10.75
C GLY A 133 -2.92 -6.71 11.21
N GLY A 134 -1.72 -6.44 11.73
CA GLY A 134 -0.85 -7.47 12.31
C GLY A 134 -1.53 -8.22 13.46
N PHE A 135 -2.47 -7.57 14.17
CA PHE A 135 -3.20 -8.17 15.28
C PHE A 135 -4.10 -9.35 14.86
N PHE A 136 -4.41 -9.52 13.57
CA PHE A 136 -5.20 -10.64 13.06
C PHE A 136 -4.58 -12.01 13.34
N VAL A 137 -3.26 -12.09 13.54
CA VAL A 137 -2.58 -13.36 13.87
C VAL A 137 -2.95 -13.90 15.24
N LEU A 138 -3.54 -13.08 16.13
CA LEU A 138 -4.00 -13.52 17.46
C LEU A 138 -4.95 -14.72 17.36
N GLY A 139 -5.96 -14.63 16.49
CA GLY A 139 -7.00 -15.64 16.32
C GLY A 139 -6.48 -17.01 15.85
N PRO A 140 -5.74 -17.11 14.73
CA PRO A 140 -5.20 -18.38 14.28
C PRO A 140 -4.11 -18.93 15.22
N LEU A 141 -3.33 -18.09 15.90
CA LEU A 141 -2.32 -18.56 16.85
C LEU A 141 -2.97 -19.28 18.04
N ILE A 142 -3.90 -18.62 18.74
CA ILE A 142 -4.58 -19.27 19.86
C ILE A 142 -5.45 -20.43 19.41
N GLY A 143 -6.10 -20.34 18.24
CA GLY A 143 -6.92 -21.41 17.70
C GLY A 143 -6.12 -22.67 17.41
N ARG A 144 -4.95 -22.56 16.75
CA ARG A 144 -4.15 -23.71 16.32
C ARG A 144 -3.18 -24.21 17.39
N PHE A 145 -2.55 -23.31 18.13
CA PHE A 145 -1.47 -23.65 19.08
C PHE A 145 -1.92 -23.61 20.54
N GLY A 146 -3.14 -23.15 20.82
CA GLY A 146 -3.66 -23.03 22.18
C GLY A 146 -3.08 -21.85 22.98
N GLU A 147 -2.13 -21.11 22.40
CA GLU A 147 -1.44 -19.97 23.01
C GLU A 147 -1.11 -18.91 21.96
N ALA A 148 -1.10 -17.64 22.36
CA ALA A 148 -0.67 -16.51 21.54
C ALA A 148 -0.15 -15.36 22.43
N VAL A 149 0.97 -14.76 22.03
CA VAL A 149 1.51 -13.54 22.65
C VAL A 149 1.68 -12.48 21.57
N VAL A 150 0.75 -11.53 21.48
CA VAL A 150 0.72 -10.56 20.37
C VAL A 150 0.83 -9.15 20.92
N ALA A 151 1.79 -8.37 20.42
CA ALA A 151 1.93 -6.97 20.81
C ALA A 151 0.63 -6.19 20.52
N LEU A 152 0.28 -5.27 21.42
CA LEU A 152 -0.84 -4.38 21.17
C LEU A 152 -0.53 -3.55 19.91
N PRO A 153 -1.51 -3.37 19.01
CA PRO A 153 -1.32 -2.49 17.88
C PRO A 153 -1.05 -1.07 18.38
N GLY A 154 -0.22 -0.31 17.66
CA GLY A 154 0.05 1.08 17.99
C GLY A 154 -1.20 1.98 17.98
N GLY A 155 -1.03 3.22 18.44
CA GLY A 155 -2.05 4.26 18.36
C GLY A 155 -2.55 4.48 16.92
N CYS A 156 -3.82 4.87 16.78
CA CYS A 156 -4.45 5.10 15.48
C CYS A 156 -5.03 6.51 15.45
N ASP A 157 -4.56 7.34 14.52
CA ASP A 157 -4.89 8.79 14.50
C ASP A 157 -6.37 9.08 14.20
N ILE A 158 -7.08 8.12 13.59
CA ILE A 158 -8.50 8.26 13.23
C ILE A 158 -9.47 7.93 14.38
N GLY A 159 -8.98 7.42 15.52
CA GLY A 159 -9.84 7.18 16.69
C GLY A 159 -9.35 6.04 17.60
N ALA A 160 -9.97 5.95 18.77
CA ALA A 160 -9.76 4.83 19.67
C ALA A 160 -10.26 3.54 19.00
N ARG A 161 -9.44 2.51 19.05
CA ARG A 161 -9.79 1.18 18.54
C ARG A 161 -9.38 0.18 19.62
N PRO A 162 -10.23 -0.04 20.62
CA PRO A 162 -9.92 -0.97 21.71
C PRO A 162 -9.87 -2.42 21.20
N VAL A 163 -9.24 -3.29 21.99
CA VAL A 163 -9.14 -4.74 21.73
C VAL A 163 -10.09 -5.55 22.62
N ASP A 164 -10.97 -4.87 23.36
CA ASP A 164 -11.90 -5.46 24.34
C ASP A 164 -12.82 -6.54 23.73
N LEU A 165 -13.35 -6.31 22.52
CA LEU A 165 -14.18 -7.30 21.83
C LEU A 165 -13.42 -8.58 21.48
N TYR A 166 -12.12 -8.48 21.21
CA TYR A 166 -11.26 -9.63 20.94
C TYR A 166 -11.03 -10.41 22.23
N VAL A 167 -10.71 -9.71 23.32
CA VAL A 167 -10.48 -10.27 24.65
C VAL A 167 -11.73 -11.02 25.13
N ARG A 168 -12.88 -10.36 25.17
CA ARG A 168 -14.14 -10.95 25.62
C ARG A 168 -14.59 -12.10 24.72
N GLY A 169 -14.42 -11.98 23.41
CA GLY A 169 -14.78 -13.04 22.47
C GLY A 169 -13.92 -14.29 22.66
N LEU A 170 -12.60 -14.15 22.85
CA LEU A 170 -11.72 -15.29 23.14
C LEU A 170 -12.02 -15.93 24.50
N GLN A 171 -12.33 -15.12 25.52
CA GLN A 171 -12.78 -15.61 26.83
C GLN A 171 -14.06 -16.45 26.72
N ALA A 172 -15.01 -16.04 25.88
CA ALA A 172 -16.22 -16.81 25.60
C ALA A 172 -15.95 -18.15 24.90
N LEU A 173 -14.75 -18.33 24.33
CA LEU A 173 -14.25 -19.58 23.74
C LEU A 173 -13.29 -20.35 24.67
N GLY A 174 -13.28 -20.01 25.96
CA GLY A 174 -12.48 -20.71 26.98
C GLY A 174 -11.01 -20.30 27.05
N ALA A 175 -10.65 -19.13 26.50
CA ALA A 175 -9.31 -18.55 26.71
C ALA A 175 -9.21 -17.79 28.04
N VAL A 176 -8.04 -17.82 28.67
CA VAL A 176 -7.59 -16.76 29.56
C VAL A 176 -6.85 -15.74 28.71
N VAL A 177 -7.14 -14.45 28.92
CA VAL A 177 -6.56 -13.36 28.15
C VAL A 177 -6.12 -12.26 29.09
N GLU A 178 -4.84 -11.91 29.05
CA GLU A 178 -4.21 -10.91 29.91
C GLU A 178 -3.52 -9.83 29.08
N LEU A 179 -3.63 -8.58 29.52
CA LEU A 179 -2.87 -7.47 28.96
C LEU A 179 -1.68 -7.19 29.87
N ARG A 180 -0.48 -7.58 29.44
CA ARG A 180 0.77 -7.42 30.19
C ARG A 180 1.88 -6.97 29.25
N ASP A 181 2.74 -6.06 29.72
CA ASP A 181 3.92 -5.56 28.98
C ASP A 181 3.62 -5.00 27.58
N GLY A 182 2.45 -4.38 27.40
CA GLY A 182 2.02 -3.88 26.09
C GLY A 182 1.67 -4.97 25.08
N LYS A 183 1.38 -6.18 25.54
CA LYS A 183 0.99 -7.34 24.73
C LYS A 183 -0.33 -7.94 25.24
N VAL A 184 -1.03 -8.62 24.35
CA VAL A 184 -2.10 -9.55 24.67
C VAL A 184 -1.48 -10.94 24.77
N GLN A 185 -1.52 -11.52 25.97
CA GLN A 185 -1.13 -12.90 26.23
C GLN A 185 -2.41 -13.71 26.41
N ALA A 186 -2.60 -14.72 25.58
CA ALA A 186 -3.81 -15.51 25.58
C ALA A 186 -3.49 -17.00 25.50
N TYR A 187 -4.15 -17.81 26.32
CA TYR A 187 -3.97 -19.26 26.35
C TYR A 187 -5.29 -19.97 26.65
N ALA A 188 -5.46 -21.18 26.14
CA ALA A 188 -6.63 -22.01 26.41
C ALA A 188 -6.63 -22.51 27.87
N LEU A 189 -7.70 -22.24 28.62
CA LEU A 189 -7.80 -22.55 30.05
C LEU A 189 -7.62 -24.04 30.36
N ASN A 190 -8.05 -24.91 29.44
CA ASN A 190 -7.98 -26.36 29.59
C ASN A 190 -6.61 -26.97 29.21
N GLY A 191 -5.65 -26.15 28.76
CA GLY A 191 -4.32 -26.60 28.31
C GLY A 191 -4.31 -27.44 27.03
N ARG A 192 -5.44 -27.56 26.31
CA ARG A 192 -5.57 -28.32 25.06
C ARG A 192 -5.86 -27.42 23.86
N GLY A 193 -6.84 -26.52 23.99
CA GLY A 193 -7.31 -25.69 22.91
C GLY A 193 -8.62 -24.99 23.27
N LEU A 194 -9.02 -24.04 22.42
CA LEU A 194 -10.29 -23.33 22.60
C LEU A 194 -11.49 -24.29 22.55
N VAL A 195 -12.58 -23.91 23.20
CA VAL A 195 -13.86 -24.61 23.15
C VAL A 195 -14.89 -23.73 22.45
N GLY A 196 -15.82 -24.37 21.74
CA GLY A 196 -16.95 -23.70 21.13
C GLY A 196 -17.83 -23.04 22.18
N GLY A 197 -18.40 -21.90 21.83
CA GLY A 197 -19.26 -21.12 22.73
C GLY A 197 -20.13 -20.13 21.97
N SER A 198 -20.83 -19.26 22.69
CA SER A 198 -21.60 -18.18 22.08
C SER A 198 -21.04 -16.82 22.50
N PHE A 199 -20.94 -15.91 21.54
CA PHE A 199 -20.54 -14.53 21.81
C PHE A 199 -21.32 -13.56 20.94
N GLN A 200 -21.90 -12.54 21.57
CA GLN A 200 -22.55 -11.44 20.87
C GLN A 200 -21.65 -10.22 20.94
N LEU A 201 -21.30 -9.66 19.78
CA LEU A 201 -20.52 -8.44 19.73
C LEU A 201 -21.42 -7.24 20.05
N ASP A 202 -20.94 -6.32 20.89
CA ASP A 202 -21.67 -5.10 21.21
C ASP A 202 -21.74 -4.15 19.98
N TYR A 203 -20.76 -4.26 19.09
CA TYR A 203 -20.68 -3.56 17.81
C TYR A 203 -20.14 -4.51 16.74
N PRO A 204 -20.63 -4.48 15.48
CA PRO A 204 -20.18 -5.34 14.39
C PRO A 204 -18.75 -4.96 13.92
N SER A 205 -17.77 -5.25 14.75
CA SER A 205 -16.36 -4.99 14.51
C SER A 205 -15.81 -5.99 13.50
N VAL A 206 -15.35 -5.49 12.35
CA VAL A 206 -14.74 -6.29 11.28
C VAL A 206 -13.60 -7.14 11.83
N GLY A 207 -12.61 -6.51 12.44
CA GLY A 207 -11.43 -7.23 12.89
C GLY A 207 -11.69 -8.21 14.03
N ALA A 208 -12.63 -7.91 14.93
CA ALA A 208 -13.03 -8.86 15.98
C ALA A 208 -13.76 -10.05 15.36
N THR A 209 -14.66 -9.82 14.40
CA THR A 209 -15.37 -10.88 13.67
C THR A 209 -14.39 -11.82 12.96
N GLU A 210 -13.43 -11.26 12.21
CA GLU A 210 -12.42 -12.04 11.47
C GLU A 210 -11.53 -12.85 12.41
N THR A 211 -11.04 -12.22 13.49
CA THR A 211 -10.15 -12.87 14.46
C THR A 211 -10.85 -13.99 15.21
N LEU A 212 -12.07 -13.75 15.70
CA LEU A 212 -12.86 -14.75 16.40
C LEU A 212 -13.32 -15.87 15.46
N MET A 213 -13.62 -15.57 14.19
CA MET A 213 -13.93 -16.59 13.19
C MET A 213 -12.72 -17.51 12.94
N MET A 214 -11.52 -16.97 12.79
CA MET A 214 -10.30 -17.79 12.64
C MET A 214 -10.04 -18.67 13.86
N ALA A 215 -10.20 -18.12 15.08
CA ALA A 215 -10.04 -18.88 16.32
C ALA A 215 -11.08 -20.01 16.43
N ALA A 216 -12.35 -19.69 16.18
CA ALA A 216 -13.48 -20.63 16.26
C ALA A 216 -13.38 -21.79 15.25
N CYS A 217 -12.75 -21.59 14.09
CA CYS A 217 -12.52 -22.66 13.13
C CYS A 217 -11.66 -23.81 13.67
N MET A 218 -10.85 -23.55 14.71
CA MET A 218 -9.96 -24.54 15.35
C MET A 218 -10.43 -24.94 16.76
N ALA A 219 -11.52 -24.37 17.26
CA ALA A 219 -12.05 -24.66 18.59
C ALA A 219 -12.75 -26.02 18.65
N ASP A 220 -12.80 -26.66 19.81
CA ASP A 220 -13.55 -27.91 20.00
C ASP A 220 -15.05 -27.63 20.16
N GLY A 221 -15.87 -28.08 19.21
CA GLY A 221 -17.32 -27.94 19.22
C GLY A 221 -17.86 -26.84 18.29
N THR A 222 -19.03 -26.31 18.63
CA THR A 222 -19.73 -25.30 17.81
C THR A 222 -19.65 -23.93 18.45
N THR A 223 -19.23 -22.94 17.67
CA THR A 223 -19.23 -21.53 18.03
C THR A 223 -20.35 -20.78 17.33
N VAL A 224 -21.03 -19.88 18.05
CA VAL A 224 -22.04 -18.96 17.51
C VAL A 224 -21.62 -17.53 17.79
N LEU A 225 -21.30 -16.79 16.74
CA LEU A 225 -21.00 -15.35 16.83
C LEU A 225 -22.22 -14.56 16.33
N SER A 226 -22.74 -13.65 17.16
CA SER A 226 -23.92 -12.83 16.83
C SER A 226 -23.57 -11.34 16.76
N ASN A 227 -24.32 -10.58 15.96
CA ASN A 227 -24.03 -9.18 15.63
C ASN A 227 -22.64 -9.00 14.98
N VAL A 228 -22.26 -9.95 14.14
CA VAL A 228 -20.98 -9.92 13.42
C VAL A 228 -20.98 -8.89 12.29
N ALA A 229 -19.79 -8.50 11.90
CA ALA A 229 -19.52 -7.70 10.72
C ALA A 229 -19.94 -8.44 9.45
N ARG A 230 -20.45 -7.70 8.46
CA ARG A 230 -21.07 -8.23 7.22
C ARG A 230 -20.30 -7.83 5.96
N GLU A 231 -19.17 -7.18 6.15
CA GLU A 231 -18.29 -6.65 5.14
C GLU A 231 -17.89 -7.75 4.14
N PRO A 232 -17.75 -7.43 2.84
CA PRO A 232 -17.32 -8.40 1.84
C PRO A 232 -16.00 -9.10 2.20
N GLU A 233 -15.11 -8.40 2.88
CA GLU A 233 -13.83 -8.93 3.35
C GLU A 233 -14.01 -10.09 4.36
N VAL A 234 -15.03 -10.04 5.22
CA VAL A 234 -15.39 -11.13 6.14
C VAL A 234 -15.87 -12.36 5.36
N VAL A 235 -16.65 -12.14 4.30
CA VAL A 235 -17.13 -13.22 3.42
C VAL A 235 -15.97 -13.86 2.66
N ASP A 236 -15.01 -13.07 2.21
CA ASP A 236 -13.81 -13.58 1.54
C ASP A 236 -12.97 -14.45 2.47
N LEU A 237 -12.75 -14.01 3.71
CA LEU A 237 -12.06 -14.80 4.73
C LEU A 237 -12.80 -16.12 5.01
N ALA A 238 -14.11 -16.07 5.21
CA ALA A 238 -14.91 -17.28 5.42
C ALA A 238 -14.79 -18.25 4.24
N ARG A 239 -14.79 -17.73 3.00
CA ARG A 239 -14.62 -18.53 1.78
C ARG A 239 -13.25 -19.19 1.72
N PHE A 240 -12.18 -18.48 2.09
CA PHE A 240 -10.84 -19.05 2.21
C PHE A 240 -10.80 -20.18 3.24
N LEU A 241 -11.30 -19.93 4.45
CA LEU A 241 -11.33 -20.91 5.54
C LEU A 241 -12.12 -22.17 5.14
N MET A 242 -13.30 -22.02 4.52
CA MET A 242 -14.09 -23.14 4.01
C MET A 242 -13.36 -23.94 2.94
N LYS A 243 -12.67 -23.26 2.00
CA LYS A 243 -11.84 -23.92 0.98
C LYS A 243 -10.66 -24.68 1.60
N SER A 244 -10.20 -24.24 2.76
CA SER A 244 -9.18 -24.90 3.57
C SER A 244 -9.73 -25.99 4.52
N GLY A 245 -11.04 -26.27 4.49
CA GLY A 245 -11.66 -27.38 5.23
C GLY A 245 -12.51 -26.96 6.43
N ALA A 246 -12.65 -25.66 6.71
CA ALA A 246 -13.46 -25.18 7.82
C ALA A 246 -14.96 -25.33 7.55
N SER A 247 -15.76 -25.33 8.60
CA SER A 247 -17.23 -25.34 8.52
C SER A 247 -17.77 -24.02 9.06
N VAL A 248 -18.03 -23.07 8.18
CA VAL A 248 -18.53 -21.72 8.52
C VAL A 248 -19.85 -21.48 7.79
N GLU A 249 -20.92 -21.23 8.54
CA GLU A 249 -22.23 -20.89 8.02
C GLU A 249 -22.60 -19.44 8.37
N GLY A 250 -23.39 -18.78 7.51
CA GLY A 250 -23.92 -17.44 7.77
C GLY A 250 -23.02 -16.27 7.36
N ALA A 251 -21.92 -16.52 6.62
CA ALA A 251 -21.06 -15.45 6.10
C ALA A 251 -21.86 -14.42 5.27
N GLY A 252 -21.74 -13.13 5.62
CA GLY A 252 -22.51 -12.02 5.03
C GLY A 252 -23.83 -11.71 5.75
N SER A 253 -24.24 -12.56 6.69
CA SER A 253 -25.33 -12.29 7.64
C SER A 253 -24.80 -11.72 8.96
N ASN A 254 -25.69 -11.33 9.87
CA ASN A 254 -25.33 -10.84 11.21
C ASN A 254 -25.00 -11.96 12.22
N LYS A 255 -24.96 -13.23 11.79
CA LYS A 255 -24.68 -14.39 12.63
C LYS A 255 -23.77 -15.38 11.91
N LEU A 256 -22.72 -15.84 12.59
CA LEU A 256 -21.88 -16.95 12.13
C LEU A 256 -22.12 -18.18 13.02
N VAL A 257 -22.25 -19.34 12.40
CA VAL A 257 -22.24 -20.65 13.07
C VAL A 257 -21.04 -21.42 12.55
N ILE A 258 -20.11 -21.75 13.45
CA ILE A 258 -18.80 -22.31 13.09
C ILE A 258 -18.64 -23.62 13.83
N LYS A 259 -18.47 -24.72 13.09
CA LYS A 259 -18.13 -26.03 13.67
C LYS A 259 -16.62 -26.20 13.54
N GLY A 260 -15.91 -26.16 14.66
CA GLY A 260 -14.46 -26.22 14.64
C GLY A 260 -13.94 -27.57 14.16
N LYS A 261 -12.70 -27.56 13.68
CA LYS A 261 -12.02 -28.68 13.04
C LYS A 261 -10.66 -28.88 13.71
N SER A 262 -10.22 -30.14 13.78
CA SER A 262 -8.89 -30.48 14.30
C SER A 262 -7.76 -30.00 13.40
N GLN A 263 -8.00 -29.89 12.09
CA GLN A 263 -7.00 -29.49 11.12
C GLN A 263 -7.64 -28.83 9.91
N LEU A 264 -6.96 -27.80 9.38
CA LEU A 264 -7.21 -27.21 8.07
C LEU A 264 -5.99 -27.41 7.17
N HIS A 265 -6.17 -27.25 5.86
CA HIS A 265 -5.12 -27.44 4.86
C HIS A 265 -4.93 -26.22 3.97
N GLY A 266 -3.70 -26.02 3.52
CA GLY A 266 -3.34 -24.97 2.61
C GLY A 266 -4.17 -25.04 1.32
N SER A 267 -4.64 -23.88 0.86
CA SER A 267 -5.49 -23.81 -0.32
C SER A 267 -5.07 -22.65 -1.23
N LYS A 268 -5.50 -22.70 -2.49
CA LYS A 268 -5.32 -21.59 -3.43
C LYS A 268 -6.45 -20.59 -3.30
N CYS A 269 -6.17 -19.30 -3.22
CA CYS A 269 -7.17 -18.25 -3.13
C CYS A 269 -6.79 -17.10 -4.06
N THR A 270 -7.79 -16.45 -4.67
CA THR A 270 -7.59 -15.18 -5.37
C THR A 270 -8.27 -14.10 -4.56
N ILE A 271 -7.51 -13.08 -4.16
CA ILE A 271 -8.05 -11.95 -3.41
C ILE A 271 -9.05 -11.19 -4.29
N ALA A 272 -10.24 -10.92 -3.75
CA ALA A 272 -11.30 -10.19 -4.46
C ALA A 272 -10.86 -8.75 -4.77
N PRO A 273 -11.45 -8.09 -5.79
CA PRO A 273 -11.13 -6.69 -6.10
C PRO A 273 -11.39 -5.74 -4.93
N ASP A 274 -10.56 -4.71 -4.78
CA ASP A 274 -10.72 -3.73 -3.70
C ASP A 274 -11.90 -2.79 -3.98
N ARG A 275 -13.00 -2.98 -3.24
CA ARG A 275 -14.20 -2.13 -3.36
C ARG A 275 -13.96 -0.67 -2.97
N ILE A 276 -12.99 -0.39 -2.11
CA ILE A 276 -12.65 0.98 -1.69
C ILE A 276 -11.80 1.64 -2.78
N GLU A 277 -10.88 0.92 -3.40
CA GLU A 277 -10.16 1.43 -4.57
C GLU A 277 -11.11 1.68 -5.74
N ALA A 278 -11.97 0.70 -6.07
CA ALA A 278 -13.00 0.87 -7.09
C ALA A 278 -13.87 2.10 -6.80
N GLY A 279 -14.38 2.23 -5.58
CA GLY A 279 -15.17 3.39 -5.15
C GLY A 279 -14.39 4.71 -5.24
N THR A 280 -13.09 4.70 -4.97
CA THR A 280 -12.22 5.88 -5.11
C THR A 280 -12.13 6.34 -6.57
N PHE A 281 -11.99 5.42 -7.53
CA PHE A 281 -11.97 5.78 -8.95
C PHE A 281 -13.35 6.16 -9.48
N MET A 282 -14.44 5.58 -8.96
CA MET A 282 -15.80 6.07 -9.23
C MET A 282 -15.94 7.55 -8.81
N LEU A 283 -15.36 7.91 -7.66
CA LEU A 283 -15.32 9.29 -7.17
C LEU A 283 -14.38 10.18 -7.98
N ALA A 284 -13.26 9.65 -8.47
CA ALA A 284 -12.38 10.36 -9.40
C ALA A 284 -13.12 10.76 -10.68
N ALA A 285 -13.89 9.84 -11.28
CA ALA A 285 -14.73 10.13 -12.44
C ALA A 285 -15.75 11.24 -12.14
N ALA A 286 -16.40 11.15 -10.97
CA ALA A 286 -17.41 12.10 -10.55
C ALA A 286 -16.83 13.50 -10.33
N ILE A 287 -15.73 13.62 -9.57
CA ILE A 287 -15.17 14.92 -9.16
C ILE A 287 -14.54 15.67 -10.34
N THR A 288 -13.97 14.96 -11.33
CA THR A 288 -13.38 15.58 -12.54
C THR A 288 -14.40 15.81 -13.67
N ARG A 289 -15.66 15.41 -13.46
CA ARG A 289 -16.73 15.46 -14.48
C ARG A 289 -16.31 14.71 -15.75
N SER A 290 -15.92 13.46 -15.55
CA SER A 290 -15.31 12.56 -16.55
C SER A 290 -16.14 11.30 -16.76
N CYS A 291 -15.72 10.48 -17.73
CA CYS A 291 -16.24 9.14 -17.97
C CYS A 291 -15.08 8.16 -17.99
N ILE A 292 -15.09 7.16 -17.10
CA ILE A 292 -14.07 6.11 -17.04
C ILE A 292 -14.69 4.73 -16.88
N LEU A 293 -13.96 3.70 -17.32
CA LEU A 293 -14.25 2.28 -17.08
C LEU A 293 -13.43 1.78 -15.89
N ILE A 294 -14.07 1.01 -15.02
CA ILE A 294 -13.48 0.49 -13.78
C ILE A 294 -13.70 -1.02 -13.75
N SER A 295 -12.61 -1.78 -13.70
CA SER A 295 -12.67 -3.23 -13.51
C SER A 295 -11.36 -3.81 -12.98
N PRO A 296 -11.37 -5.00 -12.35
CA PRO A 296 -12.57 -5.72 -11.92
C PRO A 296 -13.26 -5.02 -10.74
N VAL A 297 -14.59 -5.08 -10.66
CA VAL A 297 -15.39 -4.57 -9.56
C VAL A 297 -16.57 -5.49 -9.31
N ILE A 298 -16.98 -5.67 -8.05
CA ILE A 298 -18.18 -6.44 -7.70
C ILE A 298 -19.30 -5.43 -7.38
N PRO A 299 -20.26 -5.17 -8.29
CA PRO A 299 -21.19 -4.04 -8.15
C PRO A 299 -22.01 -4.05 -6.86
N SER A 300 -22.40 -5.24 -6.38
CA SER A 300 -23.16 -5.39 -5.13
C SER A 300 -22.40 -4.84 -3.91
N GLN A 301 -21.06 -4.89 -3.92
CA GLN A 301 -20.20 -4.43 -2.83
C GLN A 301 -20.00 -2.90 -2.81
N VAL A 302 -20.32 -2.21 -3.92
CA VAL A 302 -20.26 -0.75 -4.06
C VAL A 302 -21.64 -0.11 -4.27
N SER A 303 -22.71 -0.88 -4.10
CA SER A 303 -24.10 -0.47 -4.37
C SER A 303 -24.52 0.79 -3.61
N CYS A 304 -24.13 0.95 -2.35
CA CYS A 304 -24.42 2.15 -1.56
C CYS A 304 -23.81 3.42 -2.19
N LEU A 305 -22.55 3.34 -2.64
CA LEU A 305 -21.90 4.45 -3.35
C LEU A 305 -22.57 4.71 -4.70
N MET A 306 -22.89 3.66 -5.46
CA MET A 306 -23.58 3.79 -6.75
C MET A 306 -24.88 4.58 -6.60
N GLN A 307 -25.70 4.25 -5.60
CA GLN A 307 -26.96 4.95 -5.32
C GLN A 307 -26.73 6.44 -5.01
N LYS A 308 -25.73 6.77 -4.20
CA LYS A 308 -25.39 8.17 -3.88
C LYS A 308 -24.93 8.94 -5.12
N LEU A 309 -24.09 8.34 -5.95
CA LEU A 309 -23.62 8.97 -7.19
C LEU A 309 -24.72 9.15 -8.23
N LEU A 310 -25.61 8.16 -8.40
CA LEU A 310 -26.79 8.27 -9.26
C LEU A 310 -27.70 9.39 -8.79
N ALA A 311 -28.00 9.47 -7.48
CA ALA A 311 -28.81 10.53 -6.90
C ALA A 311 -28.17 11.92 -7.05
N ALA A 312 -26.84 12.00 -7.06
CA ALA A 312 -26.10 13.24 -7.30
C ALA A 312 -26.16 13.70 -8.77
N GLY A 313 -26.53 12.81 -9.71
CA GLY A 313 -26.60 13.08 -11.15
C GLY A 313 -25.54 12.38 -12.01
N CYS A 314 -24.74 11.46 -11.45
CA CYS A 314 -23.87 10.61 -12.26
C CYS A 314 -24.69 9.58 -13.04
N LYS A 315 -24.13 9.09 -14.15
CA LYS A 315 -24.61 7.91 -14.89
C LYS A 315 -23.67 6.75 -14.59
N ILE A 316 -24.23 5.60 -14.24
CA ILE A 316 -23.46 4.38 -14.01
C ILE A 316 -24.04 3.28 -14.89
N ARG A 317 -23.22 2.71 -15.75
CA ARG A 317 -23.60 1.59 -16.63
C ARG A 317 -22.74 0.39 -16.32
N GLN A 318 -23.39 -0.75 -16.12
CA GLN A 318 -22.71 -2.02 -15.99
C GLN A 318 -22.49 -2.62 -17.39
N TRP A 319 -21.24 -2.76 -17.81
CA TRP A 319 -20.89 -3.33 -19.13
C TRP A 319 -20.80 -4.86 -19.09
N SER A 320 -20.34 -5.40 -17.97
CA SER A 320 -20.20 -6.84 -17.72
C SER A 320 -20.45 -7.14 -16.23
N HIS A 321 -20.36 -8.40 -15.83
CA HIS A 321 -20.49 -8.80 -14.42
C HIS A 321 -19.47 -8.14 -13.48
N ASP A 322 -18.31 -7.69 -14.02
CA ASP A 322 -17.17 -7.17 -13.27
C ASP A 322 -16.67 -5.79 -13.73
N THR A 323 -17.39 -5.11 -14.62
CA THR A 323 -16.98 -3.82 -15.19
C THR A 323 -18.09 -2.79 -15.09
N LEU A 324 -17.75 -1.63 -14.52
CA LEU A 324 -18.61 -0.46 -14.41
C LEU A 324 -18.04 0.72 -15.21
N GLU A 325 -18.91 1.41 -15.95
CA GLU A 325 -18.66 2.73 -16.50
C GLU A 325 -19.30 3.76 -15.58
N VAL A 326 -18.52 4.75 -15.15
CA VAL A 326 -19.03 5.88 -14.36
C VAL A 326 -18.80 7.16 -15.14
N SER A 327 -19.88 7.90 -15.37
CA SER A 327 -19.87 9.16 -16.10
C SER A 327 -20.53 10.27 -15.29
N ALA A 328 -19.83 11.39 -15.14
CA ALA A 328 -20.36 12.65 -14.63
C ALA A 328 -20.23 13.77 -15.69
N VAL A 329 -20.23 13.39 -16.97
CA VAL A 329 -20.25 14.33 -18.09
C VAL A 329 -21.65 14.94 -18.18
N SER A 330 -21.75 16.25 -18.02
CA SER A 330 -23.02 16.96 -18.16
C SER A 330 -23.49 16.91 -19.61
N GLY A 331 -24.79 16.69 -19.84
CA GLY A 331 -25.39 16.83 -21.17
C GLY A 331 -25.38 18.29 -21.63
N SER A 332 -25.87 18.54 -22.84
CA SER A 332 -26.17 19.88 -23.38
C SER A 332 -27.21 20.57 -22.48
N GLY A 333 -26.73 21.21 -21.41
CA GLY A 333 -27.55 21.79 -20.34
C GLY A 333 -26.80 22.08 -19.02
N GLY A 334 -25.60 21.53 -18.79
CA GLY A 334 -24.71 22.02 -17.72
C GLY A 334 -25.17 21.75 -16.28
N GLU A 335 -26.01 20.74 -16.04
CA GLU A 335 -26.33 20.33 -14.67
C GLU A 335 -25.04 19.88 -13.95
N ASN A 336 -24.68 20.63 -12.90
CA ASN A 336 -23.65 20.24 -11.94
C ASN A 336 -24.22 19.17 -11.00
N LEU A 337 -23.34 18.30 -10.49
CA LEU A 337 -23.77 17.31 -9.49
C LEU A 337 -24.34 18.00 -8.25
N ARG A 338 -25.41 17.42 -7.70
CA ARG A 338 -26.05 17.92 -6.47
C ARG A 338 -25.41 17.28 -5.25
N GLY A 339 -25.24 18.09 -4.20
CA GLY A 339 -24.83 17.65 -2.88
C GLY A 339 -25.90 16.73 -2.26
N PHE A 340 -25.47 15.87 -1.34
CA PHE A 340 -26.34 14.90 -0.67
C PHE A 340 -25.80 14.58 0.72
N GLU A 341 -26.69 14.09 1.57
CA GLU A 341 -26.33 13.63 2.91
C GLU A 341 -25.53 12.33 2.87
N VAL A 342 -24.51 12.23 3.71
CA VAL A 342 -23.73 11.01 3.95
C VAL A 342 -23.74 10.70 5.43
N LYS A 343 -24.13 9.48 5.79
CA LYS A 343 -23.96 8.92 7.12
C LYS A 343 -23.25 7.59 6.98
N THR A 344 -22.09 7.45 7.60
CA THR A 344 -21.33 6.20 7.57
C THR A 344 -22.02 5.13 8.42
N GLY A 345 -21.66 3.87 8.20
CA GLY A 345 -22.05 2.77 9.09
C GLY A 345 -21.42 1.44 8.66
N PRO A 346 -21.65 0.37 9.45
CA PRO A 346 -21.28 -0.99 9.07
C PRO A 346 -21.93 -1.40 7.75
N PHE A 347 -21.29 -2.28 6.99
CA PHE A 347 -21.85 -2.80 5.75
C PHE A 347 -23.22 -3.46 6.00
N PRO A 348 -24.25 -3.23 5.15
CA PRO A 348 -24.23 -2.58 3.83
C PRO A 348 -24.42 -1.05 3.82
N GLY A 349 -24.28 -0.38 4.96
CA GLY A 349 -24.27 1.08 5.04
C GLY A 349 -23.08 1.73 4.31
N PHE A 350 -23.06 3.07 4.29
CA PHE A 350 -22.00 3.79 3.58
C PHE A 350 -20.64 3.57 4.28
N PRO A 351 -19.61 3.09 3.55
CA PRO A 351 -18.36 2.72 4.19
C PRO A 351 -17.58 3.96 4.63
N THR A 352 -17.21 4.01 5.91
CA THR A 352 -16.32 5.05 6.48
C THR A 352 -15.00 5.20 5.69
N ASP A 353 -14.54 4.15 5.03
CA ASP A 353 -13.33 4.17 4.19
C ASP A 353 -13.42 5.01 2.91
N LEU A 354 -14.65 5.38 2.49
CA LEU A 354 -14.89 6.32 1.40
C LEU A 354 -15.36 7.70 1.89
N GLN A 355 -15.50 7.90 3.20
CA GLN A 355 -15.98 9.15 3.78
C GLN A 355 -15.08 10.36 3.44
N PRO A 356 -13.74 10.26 3.48
CA PRO A 356 -12.91 11.39 3.09
C PRO A 356 -13.06 11.76 1.61
N GLN A 357 -13.09 10.75 0.74
CA GLN A 357 -13.14 10.90 -0.72
C GLN A 357 -14.49 11.45 -1.18
N ILE A 358 -15.60 11.00 -0.58
CA ILE A 358 -16.93 11.56 -0.85
C ILE A 358 -17.00 13.01 -0.37
N MET A 359 -16.39 13.34 0.77
CA MET A 359 -16.33 14.73 1.25
C MET A 359 -15.64 15.65 0.25
N ALA A 360 -14.50 15.22 -0.32
CA ALA A 360 -13.84 15.96 -1.39
C ALA A 360 -14.76 16.18 -2.60
N LEU A 361 -15.50 15.15 -3.05
CA LEU A 361 -16.48 15.30 -4.13
C LEU A 361 -17.54 16.36 -3.79
N LEU A 362 -18.12 16.30 -2.59
CA LEU A 362 -19.20 17.19 -2.16
C LEU A 362 -18.80 18.67 -2.19
N THR A 363 -17.52 19.02 -1.98
CA THR A 363 -17.04 20.41 -2.13
C THR A 363 -17.20 20.96 -3.55
N THR A 364 -17.28 20.08 -4.55
CA THR A 364 -17.42 20.45 -5.98
C THR A 364 -18.86 20.35 -6.49
N CYS A 365 -19.77 19.78 -5.70
CA CYS A 365 -21.20 19.69 -5.99
C CYS A 365 -21.92 21.01 -5.68
N ASN A 366 -23.18 21.14 -6.08
CA ASN A 366 -24.04 22.25 -5.71
C ASN A 366 -24.85 21.96 -4.43
N GLY A 367 -25.13 22.99 -3.64
CA GLY A 367 -25.92 22.91 -2.41
C GLY A 367 -25.10 22.56 -1.17
N LEU A 368 -25.80 22.21 -0.09
CA LEU A 368 -25.21 21.83 1.19
C LEU A 368 -25.22 20.31 1.36
N SER A 369 -24.23 19.76 2.05
CA SER A 369 -24.12 18.32 2.25
C SER A 369 -23.69 18.00 3.68
N PRO A 370 -24.63 17.53 4.53
CA PRO A 370 -24.30 17.01 5.84
C PRO A 370 -23.54 15.68 5.70
N VAL A 371 -22.47 15.53 6.47
CA VAL A 371 -21.66 14.32 6.57
C VAL A 371 -21.54 13.93 8.04
N GLU A 372 -22.02 12.75 8.40
CA GLU A 372 -21.91 12.16 9.74
C GLU A 372 -21.00 10.94 9.71
N GLU A 373 -19.90 10.98 10.46
CA GLU A 373 -19.03 9.84 10.74
C GLU A 373 -19.45 9.19 12.06
N SER A 374 -19.92 7.95 11.97
CA SER A 374 -20.49 7.15 13.06
C SER A 374 -19.60 5.97 13.48
N VAL A 375 -18.55 5.66 12.70
CA VAL A 375 -17.67 4.51 12.94
C VAL A 375 -16.39 4.95 13.66
N PHE A 376 -15.84 6.11 13.30
CA PHE A 376 -14.58 6.61 13.87
C PHE A 376 -14.66 8.09 14.29
N GLU A 377 -14.62 8.33 15.60
CA GLU A 377 -14.82 9.65 16.22
C GLU A 377 -13.89 10.77 15.69
N LYS A 378 -12.68 10.43 15.23
CA LYS A 378 -11.65 11.41 14.81
C LYS A 378 -11.34 11.36 13.32
N ARG A 379 -12.19 10.76 12.48
CA ARG A 379 -11.94 10.63 11.03
C ARG A 379 -12.29 11.89 10.22
N MET A 380 -11.91 13.06 10.73
CA MET A 380 -12.07 14.37 10.07
C MET A 380 -10.73 15.08 9.83
N GLY A 381 -9.59 14.41 10.05
CA GLY A 381 -8.25 15.02 9.97
C GLY A 381 -7.92 15.69 8.63
N HIS A 382 -8.45 15.16 7.53
CA HIS A 382 -8.25 15.68 6.17
C HIS A 382 -8.95 17.02 5.90
N VAL A 383 -9.93 17.43 6.72
CA VAL A 383 -10.74 18.64 6.48
C VAL A 383 -9.87 19.90 6.46
N ASN A 384 -8.87 20.00 7.32
CA ASN A 384 -8.00 21.17 7.37
C ASN A 384 -7.18 21.32 6.09
N GLU A 385 -6.73 20.21 5.51
CA GLU A 385 -6.02 20.21 4.23
C GLU A 385 -6.97 20.56 3.06
N LEU A 386 -8.21 20.05 3.07
CA LEU A 386 -9.22 20.48 2.09
C LEU A 386 -9.52 21.99 2.17
N ARG A 387 -9.57 22.56 3.38
CA ARG A 387 -9.74 24.01 3.57
C ARG A 387 -8.58 24.82 2.98
N LYS A 388 -7.34 24.30 2.98
CA LYS A 388 -6.19 24.95 2.31
C LYS A 388 -6.34 25.02 0.78
N LEU A 389 -7.14 24.13 0.18
CA LEU A 389 -7.52 24.24 -1.23
C LEU A 389 -8.63 25.26 -1.46
N GLY A 390 -9.26 25.81 -0.41
CA GLY A 390 -10.41 26.71 -0.54
C GLY A 390 -11.77 26.04 -0.34
N ALA A 391 -11.81 24.79 0.13
CA ALA A 391 -13.06 24.15 0.50
C ALA A 391 -13.69 24.82 1.74
N LYS A 392 -15.01 25.05 1.70
CA LYS A 392 -15.79 25.54 2.84
C LYS A 392 -16.47 24.36 3.53
N ILE A 393 -15.99 24.04 4.73
CA ILE A 393 -16.48 22.92 5.53
C ILE A 393 -16.57 23.40 6.97
N GLN A 394 -17.72 23.21 7.62
CA GLN A 394 -17.89 23.40 9.06
C GLN A 394 -17.90 22.03 9.74
N VAL A 395 -17.14 21.85 10.82
CA VAL A 395 -17.03 20.58 11.54
C VAL A 395 -17.48 20.77 12.97
N CYS A 396 -18.30 19.85 13.47
CA CYS A 396 -18.72 19.74 14.86
C CYS A 396 -18.58 18.28 15.29
N ALA A 397 -17.60 17.98 16.12
CA ALA A 397 -17.24 16.61 16.50
C ALA A 397 -17.07 15.69 15.28
N SER A 398 -17.85 14.61 15.17
CA SER A 398 -17.82 13.67 14.05
C SER A 398 -18.79 14.01 12.92
N SER A 399 -19.41 15.19 12.96
CA SER A 399 -20.29 15.70 11.91
C SER A 399 -19.66 16.89 11.19
N ALA A 400 -19.96 17.02 9.90
CA ALA A 400 -19.52 18.14 9.08
C ALA A 400 -20.65 18.62 8.16
N LEU A 401 -20.71 19.93 7.95
CA LEU A 401 -21.52 20.54 6.90
C LEU A 401 -20.58 21.01 5.79
N VAL A 402 -20.66 20.36 4.64
CA VAL A 402 -19.89 20.71 3.44
C VAL A 402 -20.71 21.68 2.60
N PHE A 403 -20.10 22.80 2.25
CA PHE A 403 -20.69 23.80 1.36
C PHE A 403 -20.21 23.51 -0.06
N GLY A 404 -21.16 23.38 -0.99
CA GLY A 404 -20.86 23.14 -2.40
C GLY A 404 -20.19 24.33 -3.10
N LYS A 405 -19.88 24.14 -4.38
CA LYS A 405 -19.23 25.11 -5.26
C LYS A 405 -20.03 26.42 -5.38
N ASP A 406 -21.34 26.31 -5.51
CA ASP A 406 -22.30 27.43 -5.53
C ASP A 406 -22.38 28.21 -4.21
N ASN A 407 -21.85 27.63 -3.12
CA ASN A 407 -21.74 28.25 -1.81
C ASN A 407 -20.30 28.75 -1.50
N GLY A 408 -19.44 28.80 -2.53
CA GLY A 408 -18.11 29.39 -2.50
C GLY A 408 -16.98 28.44 -2.12
N SER A 409 -17.17 27.13 -2.22
CA SER A 409 -16.06 26.17 -2.27
C SER A 409 -15.40 26.21 -3.65
N VAL A 410 -14.33 27.00 -3.78
CA VAL A 410 -13.56 27.11 -5.01
C VAL A 410 -12.17 26.54 -4.77
N LEU A 411 -11.90 25.39 -5.38
CA LEU A 411 -10.65 24.67 -5.15
C LEU A 411 -9.50 25.22 -6.00
N SER A 412 -8.40 25.59 -5.35
CA SER A 412 -7.17 26.09 -5.96
C SER A 412 -5.96 25.37 -5.37
N GLY A 413 -4.97 25.09 -6.21
CA GLY A 413 -3.78 24.33 -5.83
C GLY A 413 -3.01 24.94 -4.65
N SER A 414 -2.48 24.08 -3.78
CA SER A 414 -1.81 24.43 -2.54
C SER A 414 -0.80 23.35 -2.13
N CYS A 415 -0.06 23.56 -1.03
CA CYS A 415 0.79 22.55 -0.41
C CYS A 415 0.03 21.86 0.72
N LEU A 416 -0.14 20.54 0.60
CA LEU A 416 -0.93 19.72 1.49
C LEU A 416 -0.09 18.62 2.14
N SER A 417 -0.60 18.05 3.23
CA SER A 417 0.04 16.92 3.92
C SER A 417 -0.97 15.82 4.22
N ALA A 418 -0.74 14.62 3.65
CA ALA A 418 -1.52 13.45 3.98
C ALA A 418 -1.08 12.90 5.35
N THR A 419 -2.03 12.79 6.28
CA THR A 419 -1.81 12.24 7.64
C THR A 419 -2.33 10.82 7.79
N ASP A 420 -3.22 10.39 6.89
CA ASP A 420 -3.78 9.04 6.87
C ASP A 420 -4.04 8.57 5.44
N LEU A 421 -4.32 7.26 5.31
CA LEU A 421 -4.52 6.58 4.03
C LEU A 421 -5.64 7.19 3.18
N ARG A 422 -6.85 7.24 3.74
CA ARG A 422 -8.06 7.57 2.96
C ARG A 422 -8.26 9.09 2.90
N GLY A 423 -7.87 9.79 3.96
CA GLY A 423 -7.71 11.24 3.97
C GLY A 423 -6.71 11.72 2.94
N GLY A 424 -5.53 11.10 2.84
CA GLY A 424 -4.55 11.43 1.80
C GLY A 424 -5.12 11.27 0.39
N MET A 425 -5.89 10.20 0.15
CA MET A 425 -6.55 9.99 -1.14
C MET A 425 -7.64 11.03 -1.43
N SER A 426 -8.34 11.57 -0.43
CA SER A 426 -9.29 12.66 -0.67
C SER A 426 -8.61 13.94 -1.13
N LEU A 427 -7.39 14.21 -0.64
CA LEU A 427 -6.57 15.33 -1.11
C LEU A 427 -6.15 15.15 -2.57
N VAL A 428 -5.79 13.92 -2.96
CA VAL A 428 -5.49 13.58 -4.37
C VAL A 428 -6.71 13.86 -5.24
N LEU A 429 -7.91 13.40 -4.86
CA LEU A 429 -9.13 13.66 -5.62
C LEU A 429 -9.46 15.15 -5.72
N ALA A 430 -9.35 15.89 -4.61
CA ALA A 430 -9.59 17.33 -4.59
C ALA A 430 -8.57 18.07 -5.48
N ALA A 431 -7.31 17.67 -5.48
CA ALA A 431 -6.26 18.23 -6.34
C ALA A 431 -6.57 18.05 -7.83
N LEU A 432 -7.10 16.89 -8.24
CA LEU A 432 -7.53 16.65 -9.63
C LEU A 432 -8.64 17.62 -10.08
N ALA A 433 -9.47 18.11 -9.15
CA ALA A 433 -10.53 19.09 -9.46
C ALA A 433 -10.12 20.55 -9.22
N SER A 434 -8.99 20.79 -8.55
CA SER A 434 -8.50 22.12 -8.18
C SER A 434 -7.89 22.83 -9.38
N LYS A 435 -7.97 24.15 -9.44
CA LYS A 435 -7.23 24.94 -10.45
C LYS A 435 -5.77 25.11 -10.03
N GLY A 436 -4.84 24.78 -10.91
CA GLY A 436 -3.40 24.96 -10.67
C GLY A 436 -2.73 23.73 -10.08
N THR A 437 -1.52 23.92 -9.54
CA THR A 437 -0.66 22.83 -9.06
C THR A 437 -0.82 22.63 -7.57
N THR A 438 -1.00 21.38 -7.14
CA THR A 438 -1.06 20.96 -5.74
C THR A 438 0.12 20.04 -5.44
N GLU A 439 0.80 20.28 -4.33
CA GLU A 439 1.83 19.38 -3.79
C GLU A 439 1.28 18.64 -2.58
N ILE A 440 1.38 17.31 -2.57
CA ILE A 440 0.89 16.47 -1.47
C ILE A 440 2.07 15.71 -0.87
N ASN A 441 2.42 16.08 0.36
CA ASN A 441 3.40 15.38 1.19
C ASN A 441 2.76 14.19 1.92
N GLY A 442 3.58 13.31 2.50
CA GLY A 442 3.08 12.17 3.28
C GLY A 442 2.51 11.03 2.42
N VAL A 443 3.00 10.89 1.18
CA VAL A 443 2.49 9.91 0.20
C VAL A 443 2.63 8.47 0.70
N SER A 444 3.57 8.21 1.61
CA SER A 444 3.71 6.92 2.29
C SER A 444 2.43 6.49 3.02
N HIS A 445 1.58 7.40 3.47
CA HIS A 445 0.28 7.05 4.04
C HIS A 445 -0.69 6.50 2.97
N ILE A 446 -0.68 7.08 1.78
CA ILE A 446 -1.52 6.69 0.63
C ILE A 446 -1.08 5.32 0.10
N ASP A 447 0.24 5.12 -0.02
CA ASP A 447 0.86 3.89 -0.55
C ASP A 447 0.59 2.65 0.32
N ARG A 448 0.06 2.82 1.54
CA ARG A 448 -0.35 1.70 2.40
C ARG A 448 -1.64 1.01 1.94
N GLY A 449 -2.40 1.61 1.03
CA GLY A 449 -3.71 1.08 0.63
C GLY A 449 -4.19 1.49 -0.75
N TYR A 450 -3.31 2.07 -1.57
CA TYR A 450 -3.50 2.26 -3.01
C TYR A 450 -2.21 1.88 -3.72
N GLU A 451 -2.31 0.95 -4.65
CA GLU A 451 -1.17 0.45 -5.41
C GLU A 451 -0.95 1.32 -6.65
N ASN A 452 0.24 1.90 -6.80
CA ASN A 452 0.64 2.67 -7.99
C ASN A 452 -0.40 3.73 -8.41
N VAL A 453 -0.97 4.47 -7.44
CA VAL A 453 -2.07 5.40 -7.69
C VAL A 453 -1.74 6.47 -8.73
N ASP A 454 -0.52 6.99 -8.70
CA ASP A 454 0.00 7.95 -9.69
C ASP A 454 0.05 7.36 -11.10
N THR A 455 0.48 6.11 -11.24
CA THR A 455 0.49 5.42 -12.54
C THR A 455 -0.94 5.20 -13.04
N LYS A 456 -1.86 4.75 -12.19
CA LYS A 456 -3.27 4.58 -12.55
C LYS A 456 -3.94 5.89 -12.97
N LEU A 457 -3.65 6.98 -12.26
CA LEU A 457 -4.16 8.33 -12.61
C LEU A 457 -3.54 8.87 -13.89
N HIS A 458 -2.24 8.65 -14.11
CA HIS A 458 -1.55 9.03 -15.34
C HIS A 458 -2.13 8.29 -16.56
N LEU A 459 -2.40 6.98 -16.44
CA LEU A 459 -3.06 6.18 -17.47
C LEU A 459 -4.45 6.72 -17.84
N LEU A 460 -5.15 7.36 -16.89
CA LEU A 460 -6.42 8.03 -17.13
C LEU A 460 -6.29 9.44 -17.71
N GLY A 461 -5.07 9.96 -17.88
CA GLY A 461 -4.80 11.29 -18.45
C GLY A 461 -4.60 12.42 -17.43
N ALA A 462 -4.41 12.12 -16.14
CA ALA A 462 -4.06 13.13 -15.14
C ALA A 462 -2.59 13.59 -15.27
N ASP A 463 -2.33 14.90 -15.12
CA ASP A 463 -0.98 15.42 -14.91
C ASP A 463 -0.60 15.21 -13.43
N VAL A 464 -0.06 14.03 -13.15
CA VAL A 464 0.46 13.64 -11.84
C VAL A 464 1.92 13.23 -11.97
N LYS A 465 2.74 13.71 -11.04
CA LYS A 465 4.16 13.37 -10.94
C LYS A 465 4.46 12.96 -9.51
N ARG A 466 5.08 11.79 -9.34
CA ARG A 466 5.65 11.37 -8.07
C ARG A 466 7.12 11.81 -8.04
N LEU A 467 7.47 12.63 -7.07
CA LEU A 467 8.86 12.94 -6.76
C LEU A 467 9.29 12.07 -5.59
N THR A 468 10.34 11.28 -5.80
CA THR A 468 10.94 10.44 -4.78
C THR A 468 12.11 11.18 -4.12
N ALA A 469 12.31 10.97 -2.82
CA ALA A 469 13.57 11.32 -2.17
C ALA A 469 14.70 10.58 -2.87
N LEU A 470 15.78 11.28 -3.23
CA LEU A 470 17.05 10.58 -3.43
C LEU A 470 17.47 10.00 -2.06
N PRO A 471 17.79 8.70 -1.97
CA PRO A 471 18.35 8.16 -0.73
C PRO A 471 19.62 8.93 -0.38
N SER A 472 19.83 9.20 0.91
CA SER A 472 20.98 9.97 1.43
C SER A 472 22.34 9.41 0.99
N SER A 473 22.42 8.12 0.63
CA SER A 473 23.59 7.49 0.03
C SER A 473 23.95 8.02 -1.38
N GLU A 474 22.96 8.46 -2.17
CA GLU A 474 23.17 9.07 -3.49
C GLU A 474 23.46 10.57 -3.38
N LEU A 475 22.87 11.27 -2.42
CA LEU A 475 23.20 12.67 -2.10
C LEU A 475 24.67 12.85 -1.69
N ASN A 476 25.23 11.92 -0.92
CA ASN A 476 26.65 11.94 -0.53
C ASN A 476 27.62 11.64 -1.68
N SER A 477 27.14 11.17 -2.84
CA SER A 477 27.96 10.93 -4.03
C SER A 477 28.07 12.13 -4.96
N LEU A 478 27.33 13.21 -4.68
CA LEU A 478 27.38 14.47 -5.41
C LEU A 478 28.50 15.35 -4.84
N ILE A 479 29.69 15.26 -5.43
CA ILE A 479 30.74 16.26 -5.20
C ILE A 479 30.33 17.52 -5.96
N VAL A 480 30.01 18.58 -5.20
CA VAL A 480 29.97 19.93 -5.75
C VAL A 480 31.41 20.40 -5.89
N ASP A 481 31.93 20.39 -7.11
CA ASP A 481 33.17 21.08 -7.45
C ASP A 481 32.87 22.59 -7.56
N ASP A 482 33.82 23.44 -7.16
CA ASP A 482 33.71 24.92 -7.05
C ASP A 482 33.46 25.63 -8.40
N SER A 483 33.17 24.87 -9.46
CA SER A 483 32.85 25.33 -10.81
C SER A 483 31.35 25.27 -11.18
N LYS A 484 30.43 25.04 -10.22
CA LYS A 484 28.97 24.94 -10.44
C LYS A 484 28.57 23.93 -11.54
N LYS A 485 29.29 22.79 -11.66
CA LYS A 485 28.88 21.68 -12.54
C LYS A 485 28.70 20.40 -11.73
N VAL A 486 27.45 19.95 -11.63
CA VAL A 486 27.11 18.65 -11.04
C VAL A 486 27.51 17.54 -12.02
N ARG A 487 28.38 16.61 -11.60
CA ARG A 487 28.68 15.37 -12.34
C ARG A 487 28.27 14.16 -11.52
N LEU A 488 27.40 13.32 -12.09
CA LEU A 488 27.05 12.00 -11.54
C LEU A 488 28.18 11.00 -11.79
N LYS A 489 28.73 10.40 -10.73
CA LYS A 489 29.53 9.17 -10.83
C LYS A 489 28.59 7.96 -10.69
N ALA A 490 27.90 7.58 -11.76
CA ALA A 490 27.10 6.36 -11.75
C ALA A 490 28.01 5.13 -11.87
N LYS A 491 28.19 4.35 -10.79
CA LYS A 491 28.64 2.95 -10.90
C LYS A 491 27.42 2.09 -11.23
N LYS A 492 27.33 1.56 -12.45
CA LYS A 492 26.23 0.68 -12.86
C LYS A 492 26.43 -0.69 -12.22
N THR A 493 25.48 -1.11 -11.39
CA THR A 493 25.41 -2.48 -10.86
C THR A 493 24.37 -3.23 -11.69
N VAL A 494 24.76 -4.36 -12.29
CA VAL A 494 23.88 -5.19 -13.11
C VAL A 494 23.76 -6.57 -12.46
N TRP A 495 22.53 -7.03 -12.30
CA TRP A 495 22.22 -8.36 -11.78
C TRP A 495 21.93 -9.30 -12.95
N PHE A 496 22.65 -10.42 -13.01
CA PHE A 496 22.41 -11.44 -14.02
C PHE A 496 21.68 -12.63 -13.40
N HIS A 497 20.56 -12.99 -14.01
CA HIS A 497 19.90 -14.28 -13.79
C HIS A 497 20.17 -15.18 -15.00
N TRP A 498 20.45 -16.45 -14.74
CA TRP A 498 20.69 -17.45 -15.78
C TRP A 498 19.81 -18.67 -15.58
N LYS A 499 19.48 -19.31 -16.70
CA LYS A 499 18.65 -20.52 -16.75
C LYS A 499 19.31 -21.52 -17.69
N ALA A 500 19.60 -22.73 -17.19
CA ALA A 500 20.06 -23.84 -18.04
C ALA A 500 18.84 -24.51 -18.67
N GLU A 501 18.79 -24.58 -20.00
CA GLU A 501 17.88 -25.45 -20.72
C GLU A 501 18.69 -26.64 -21.23
N ARG A 502 18.42 -27.87 -20.72
CA ARG A 502 19.00 -29.07 -21.34
C ARG A 502 18.30 -29.29 -22.68
N GLY A 503 19.05 -29.24 -23.77
CA GLY A 503 18.54 -29.59 -25.10
C GLY A 503 18.17 -31.07 -25.16
N ASN A 504 16.95 -31.37 -25.61
CA ASN A 504 16.50 -32.73 -25.89
C ASN A 504 17.33 -33.31 -27.05
N GLN A 505 18.21 -34.26 -26.76
CA GLN A 505 18.62 -35.25 -27.76
C GLN A 505 17.56 -36.33 -27.80
N THR A 506 16.91 -36.48 -28.96
CA THR A 506 15.99 -37.57 -29.27
C THR A 506 16.75 -38.88 -29.42
N SER A 507 16.55 -39.81 -28.50
CA SER A 507 16.77 -41.24 -28.74
C SER A 507 15.55 -42.02 -28.23
N LEU A 508 15.05 -42.94 -29.05
CA LEU A 508 13.84 -43.73 -28.82
C LEU A 508 13.85 -44.42 -27.44
N GLY A 509 12.71 -44.34 -26.74
CA GLY A 509 12.31 -45.30 -25.72
C GLY A 509 12.22 -44.76 -24.28
N SER A 510 11.02 -44.90 -23.72
CA SER A 510 10.63 -44.73 -22.30
C SER A 510 10.31 -43.31 -21.82
N THR A 511 9.04 -43.14 -21.43
CA THR A 511 8.47 -41.96 -20.79
C THR A 511 8.63 -42.06 -19.26
N LYS A 512 9.35 -41.11 -18.66
CA LYS A 512 9.15 -40.67 -17.27
C LYS A 512 9.23 -39.14 -17.24
N PRO A 513 8.35 -38.43 -16.51
CA PRO A 513 8.47 -36.98 -16.36
C PRO A 513 9.43 -36.68 -15.20
N GLU A 514 10.66 -36.28 -15.50
CA GLU A 514 11.52 -35.58 -14.53
C GLU A 514 11.48 -34.08 -14.84
N SER A 515 10.97 -33.28 -13.89
CA SER A 515 10.91 -31.82 -13.99
C SER A 515 11.66 -31.16 -12.82
N SER A 516 12.98 -31.27 -12.79
CA SER A 516 13.82 -30.37 -11.98
C SER A 516 14.27 -29.18 -12.83
N ARG A 517 13.60 -28.03 -12.63
CA ARG A 517 14.07 -26.73 -13.12
C ARG A 517 15.05 -26.18 -12.09
N GLN A 518 16.34 -26.13 -12.41
CA GLN A 518 17.32 -25.41 -11.59
C GLN A 518 17.49 -23.97 -12.11
N VAL A 519 17.21 -22.99 -11.24
CA VAL A 519 17.60 -21.59 -11.42
C VAL A 519 18.76 -21.33 -10.46
N GLY A 520 19.89 -20.88 -10.98
CA GLY A 520 21.06 -20.56 -10.16
C GLY A 520 20.91 -19.24 -9.41
N SER A 521 21.64 -19.08 -8.30
CA SER A 521 21.70 -17.85 -7.49
C SER A 521 22.18 -16.65 -8.34
N PRO A 522 21.65 -15.43 -8.13
CA PRO A 522 22.10 -14.25 -8.86
C PRO A 522 23.58 -13.95 -8.61
N ILE A 523 24.31 -13.64 -9.69
CA ILE A 523 25.72 -13.24 -9.63
C ILE A 523 25.80 -11.72 -9.73
N LYS A 524 26.43 -11.08 -8.74
CA LYS A 524 26.69 -9.64 -8.73
C LYS A 524 27.99 -9.34 -9.47
N ILE A 525 27.93 -8.55 -10.53
CA ILE A 525 29.12 -8.07 -11.24
C ILE A 525 29.09 -6.54 -11.25
N THR A 526 30.20 -5.92 -10.82
CA THR A 526 30.33 -4.47 -10.74
C THR A 526 31.29 -4.02 -11.85
N ALA A 527 30.81 -3.22 -12.80
CA ALA A 527 31.64 -2.65 -13.87
C ALA A 527 31.79 -1.13 -13.64
N ALA A 528 32.98 -0.61 -13.90
CA ALA A 528 33.32 0.79 -13.72
C ALA A 528 33.06 1.65 -14.97
N SER A 529 32.80 1.04 -16.14
CA SER A 529 32.47 1.75 -17.39
C SER A 529 31.61 0.95 -18.38
N ASP A 530 30.98 1.65 -19.33
CA ASP A 530 30.20 1.04 -20.42
C ASP A 530 31.08 0.17 -21.36
N HIS A 531 32.39 0.46 -21.43
CA HIS A 531 33.35 -0.36 -22.19
C HIS A 531 33.57 -1.73 -21.54
N GLU A 532 33.69 -1.79 -20.22
CA GLU A 532 33.81 -3.04 -19.47
C GLU A 532 32.52 -3.87 -19.55
N LEU A 533 31.35 -3.21 -19.55
CA LEU A 533 30.06 -3.87 -19.69
C LEU A 533 29.92 -4.58 -21.05
N ASN A 534 30.34 -3.91 -22.13
CA ASN A 534 30.34 -4.49 -23.47
C ASN A 534 31.34 -5.65 -23.63
N GLN A 535 32.54 -5.56 -23.04
CA GLN A 535 33.49 -6.68 -23.03
C GLN A 535 32.95 -7.90 -22.27
N LEU A 536 32.23 -7.67 -21.16
CA LEU A 536 31.63 -8.73 -20.36
C LEU A 536 30.49 -9.41 -21.11
N GLN A 537 29.66 -8.62 -21.82
CA GLN A 537 28.58 -9.12 -22.65
C GLN A 537 29.10 -9.97 -23.83
N GLN A 538 30.20 -9.54 -24.47
CA GLN A 538 30.88 -10.33 -25.52
C GLN A 538 31.42 -11.68 -24.99
N LYS A 539 31.99 -11.71 -23.79
CA LYS A 539 32.47 -12.96 -23.16
C LYS A 539 31.34 -13.91 -22.76
N LEU A 540 30.17 -13.40 -22.37
CA LEU A 540 29.00 -14.21 -22.02
C LEU A 540 28.31 -14.82 -23.26
N CYS A 541 28.33 -14.13 -24.40
CA CYS A 541 27.84 -14.65 -25.68
C CYS A 541 28.64 -15.86 -26.22
N ALA A 542 29.82 -16.16 -25.66
CA ALA A 542 30.62 -17.33 -26.02
C ALA A 542 30.07 -18.67 -25.46
N PHE A 543 29.00 -18.64 -24.64
CA PHE A 543 28.36 -19.82 -24.08
C PHE A 543 26.92 -19.99 -24.62
N PRO A 544 26.73 -20.59 -25.81
CA PRO A 544 25.43 -20.63 -26.51
C PRO A 544 24.35 -21.45 -25.79
N HIS A 545 24.70 -22.23 -24.78
CA HIS A 545 23.78 -23.06 -24.00
C HIS A 545 23.21 -22.35 -22.76
N LEU A 546 23.62 -21.10 -22.49
CA LEU A 546 23.19 -20.31 -21.34
C LEU A 546 22.45 -19.06 -21.82
N LYS A 547 21.14 -18.97 -21.54
CA LYS A 547 20.36 -17.73 -21.75
C LYS A 547 20.52 -16.82 -20.55
N PHE A 548 21.07 -15.62 -20.77
CA PHE A 548 21.20 -14.57 -19.77
C PHE A 548 20.13 -13.48 -20.02
N HIS A 549 19.36 -13.14 -18.99
CA HIS A 549 18.47 -11.98 -19.03
C HIS A 549 19.15 -10.80 -18.32
N CYS A 550 19.42 -9.73 -19.06
CA CYS A 550 19.95 -8.48 -18.52
C CYS A 550 18.77 -7.53 -18.19
N LEU A 551 18.62 -7.14 -16.93
CA LEU A 551 17.63 -6.15 -16.50
C LEU A 551 18.28 -4.76 -16.50
N ILE A 552 18.27 -4.09 -17.64
CA ILE A 552 18.48 -2.64 -17.76
C ILE A 552 17.29 -2.11 -18.56
N PRO A 553 16.53 -1.10 -18.07
CA PRO A 553 15.43 -0.55 -18.84
C PRO A 553 15.98 0.23 -20.04
N PRO A 554 15.52 -0.02 -21.29
CA PRO A 554 15.86 0.83 -22.41
C PRO A 554 14.98 2.11 -22.36
N PRO A 555 15.48 3.27 -22.82
CA PRO A 555 14.60 4.37 -23.16
C PRO A 555 13.90 4.03 -24.48
N ILE A 556 12.56 4.02 -24.43
CA ILE A 556 11.58 4.21 -25.53
C ILE A 556 12.00 3.66 -26.90
N LEU A 557 11.45 2.49 -27.26
CA LEU A 557 11.20 2.10 -28.66
C LEU A 557 9.97 1.18 -28.69
N GLU A 558 8.92 1.65 -29.36
CA GLU A 558 7.67 0.92 -29.59
C GLU A 558 7.91 -0.37 -30.40
N ALA A 559 7.21 -1.43 -30.03
CA ALA A 559 7.24 -2.71 -30.72
C ALA A 559 6.40 -2.63 -32.01
N ALA A 560 7.06 -2.60 -33.17
CA ALA A 560 6.44 -2.98 -34.43
C ALA A 560 6.69 -4.47 -34.69
N THR A 561 5.63 -5.27 -34.69
CA THR A 561 5.67 -6.67 -35.14
C THR A 561 5.69 -6.72 -36.67
N CYS A 562 6.74 -7.32 -37.26
CA CYS A 562 6.73 -7.71 -38.66
C CYS A 562 7.20 -9.17 -38.80
N SER A 563 6.36 -9.95 -39.45
CA SER A 563 6.56 -11.36 -39.78
C SER A 563 7.42 -11.52 -41.04
N SER A 564 8.29 -12.54 -40.99
CA SER A 564 9.07 -13.15 -42.09
C SER A 564 10.40 -12.48 -42.54
N PRO A 565 11.39 -13.28 -43.00
CA PRO A 565 12.78 -12.85 -43.14
C PRO A 565 13.13 -12.50 -44.60
N GLY A 566 13.64 -11.29 -44.84
CA GLY A 566 14.27 -10.97 -46.11
C GLY A 566 14.43 -9.47 -46.37
N SER A 567 15.66 -9.07 -46.70
CA SER A 567 16.12 -7.77 -47.22
C SER A 567 16.42 -6.67 -46.18
N PHE A 568 17.72 -6.54 -45.88
CA PHE A 568 18.33 -5.39 -45.21
C PHE A 568 18.92 -4.47 -46.28
N SER A 569 18.23 -3.38 -46.62
CA SER A 569 18.78 -2.15 -47.19
C SER A 569 17.63 -1.16 -47.38
N SER A 570 17.87 0.13 -47.15
CA SER A 570 16.96 1.29 -47.31
C SER A 570 15.75 1.41 -46.36
N CYS A 571 15.95 2.05 -45.19
CA CYS A 571 14.95 2.90 -44.52
C CYS A 571 15.58 3.70 -43.34
N LEU A 572 16.54 4.58 -43.64
CA LEU A 572 17.13 5.48 -42.64
C LEU A 572 17.34 6.88 -43.22
N THR A 573 16.24 7.47 -43.69
CA THR A 573 16.16 8.90 -44.01
C THR A 573 14.73 9.35 -43.74
N LEU A 574 14.55 10.41 -42.94
CA LEU A 574 13.30 11.07 -42.51
C LEU A 574 12.68 10.62 -41.17
N ALA A 575 13.25 11.12 -40.06
CA ALA A 575 12.49 11.54 -38.86
C ALA A 575 13.41 12.31 -37.88
N ALA A 576 14.04 13.39 -38.33
CA ALA A 576 14.78 14.29 -37.44
C ALA A 576 14.76 15.73 -37.99
N ALA A 577 13.56 16.31 -38.07
CA ALA A 577 13.40 17.74 -38.30
C ALA A 577 12.01 18.18 -37.85
N SER A 578 11.81 18.40 -36.55
CA SER A 578 10.83 19.33 -35.97
C SER A 578 11.00 19.29 -34.44
N PHE A 579 10.97 20.46 -33.80
CA PHE A 579 11.07 20.69 -32.34
C PHE A 579 12.47 20.83 -31.72
N LEU A 580 13.24 21.84 -32.13
CA LEU A 580 14.08 22.61 -31.19
C LEU A 580 14.18 24.09 -31.62
N PRO A 581 14.02 25.07 -30.69
CA PRO A 581 14.27 26.49 -30.95
C PRO A 581 15.78 26.80 -31.07
N PRO A 582 16.16 27.90 -31.74
CA PRO A 582 17.54 28.14 -32.20
C PRO A 582 18.46 28.63 -31.06
N GLY A 583 19.61 27.98 -30.92
CA GLY A 583 20.73 28.52 -30.13
C GLY A 583 21.39 27.53 -29.15
N SER A 584 22.03 26.45 -29.65
CA SER A 584 23.18 25.80 -28.99
C SER A 584 23.77 24.65 -29.84
N LEU A 585 24.05 24.91 -31.12
CA LEU A 585 24.85 24.02 -31.96
C LEU A 585 26.31 24.48 -31.96
N SER A 586 27.06 24.14 -30.91
CA SER A 586 28.53 24.02 -31.01
C SER A 586 29.08 23.12 -29.91
N LYS A 587 29.16 21.81 -30.20
CA LYS A 587 30.15 20.85 -29.65
C LYS A 587 29.92 19.39 -30.05
N ALA A 588 28.85 19.05 -30.77
CA ALA A 588 28.54 17.66 -31.13
C ALA A 588 29.13 17.18 -32.48
N LEU A 589 29.91 18.01 -33.19
CA LEU A 589 30.39 17.71 -34.55
C LEU A 589 31.86 17.26 -34.66
N TYR A 590 32.52 16.93 -33.56
CA TYR A 590 33.96 16.56 -33.59
C TYR A 590 34.30 15.09 -33.31
N THR A 591 33.31 14.18 -33.24
CA THR A 591 33.58 12.77 -32.89
C THR A 591 33.06 11.75 -33.92
N ILE A 592 32.53 12.19 -35.07
CA ILE A 592 32.08 11.29 -36.15
C ILE A 592 32.87 11.56 -37.44
N VAL A 593 34.21 11.67 -37.34
CA VAL A 593 35.12 11.54 -38.49
C VAL A 593 36.47 11.02 -37.97
N SER A 594 36.50 9.79 -37.44
CA SER A 594 37.75 9.02 -37.29
C SER A 594 37.40 7.62 -36.78
N TRP A 595 36.81 6.77 -37.63
CA TRP A 595 37.01 5.32 -37.55
C TRP A 595 36.48 4.64 -38.82
N THR A 596 37.06 5.05 -39.94
CA THR A 596 37.16 4.25 -41.16
C THR A 596 38.54 4.50 -41.72
N VAL A 597 39.17 3.43 -42.23
CA VAL A 597 40.49 3.30 -42.88
C VAL A 597 41.61 2.72 -42.01
N GLY A 598 42.04 1.50 -42.38
CA GLY A 598 43.30 0.87 -42.00
C GLY A 598 43.13 -0.59 -41.49
N ASN A 599 42.72 -1.53 -42.35
CA ASN A 599 43.55 -2.58 -42.99
C ASN A 599 44.25 -3.53 -41.99
N GLY A 600 44.21 -4.86 -42.09
CA GLY A 600 43.77 -5.78 -43.15
C GLY A 600 44.40 -7.17 -42.90
N ILE A 601 43.95 -8.14 -43.70
CA ILE A 601 44.15 -9.61 -43.66
C ILE A 601 43.26 -10.36 -42.67
#